data_AF-A0A1H6WGJ0-F1
#
_entry.id   AF-A0A1H6WGJ0-F1
#
_cell.length_a   1.000
_cell.length_b   1.000
_cell.length_c   1.000
_cell.angle_alpha   90.00
_cell.angle_beta   90.00
_cell.angle_gamma   90.00
#
_symmetry.space_group_name_H-M   'P 1'
#
loop_
_entity.id
_entity.type
_entity.pdbx_description
1 polymer ?
#
loop_
_entity_poly.entity_id
_entity_poly.type
_entity_poly.pdbx_seq_one_letter_code
_entity_poly.pdbx_strand_id
1 'polypeptide(L)'
;MVSEDTVLDTFPDSPVTTAALSELENHDDILTAIPLISEARGAKELSKHAVIQTDSVAIVVVYNDGEGWTVDHRVDGTDRDNDEVFEEAMVAAQGETSLVDAPDEK
;
A
#
# COMPACT_ATOMS: atom_id res chain seq x y z
N MET A 1 -13.93 -9.97 -9.75
CA MET A 1 -13.62 -9.40 -8.43
C MET A 1 -12.28 -9.96 -8.04
N VAL A 2 -11.26 -9.11 -8.04
CA VAL A 2 -9.92 -9.47 -7.59
C VAL A 2 -9.88 -9.35 -6.07
N SER A 3 -9.30 -10.34 -5.43
CA SER A 3 -9.14 -10.38 -3.97
C SER A 3 -7.78 -9.80 -3.59
N GLU A 4 -7.67 -9.29 -2.37
CA GLU A 4 -6.40 -8.79 -1.82
C GLU A 4 -5.25 -9.82 -1.94
N ASP A 5 -5.55 -11.11 -1.73
CA ASP A 5 -4.60 -12.22 -1.88
C ASP A 5 -4.08 -12.36 -3.32
N THR A 6 -4.97 -12.15 -4.31
CA THR A 6 -4.59 -12.16 -5.73
C THR A 6 -3.71 -10.96 -6.09
N VAL A 7 -3.98 -9.79 -5.50
CA VAL A 7 -3.11 -8.62 -5.66
C VAL A 7 -1.73 -8.90 -5.07
N LEU A 8 -1.67 -9.45 -3.85
CA LEU A 8 -0.42 -9.80 -3.16
C LEU A 8 0.40 -10.85 -3.91
N ASP A 9 -0.23 -11.85 -4.53
CA ASP A 9 0.48 -12.87 -5.35
C ASP A 9 1.20 -12.25 -6.56
N THR A 10 0.78 -11.07 -7.00
CA THR A 10 1.43 -10.32 -8.09
C THR A 10 2.70 -9.61 -7.62
N PHE A 11 2.85 -9.37 -6.31
CA PHE A 11 4.04 -8.71 -5.77
C PHE A 11 5.24 -9.67 -5.75
N PRO A 12 6.45 -9.17 -6.06
CA PRO A 12 7.65 -9.96 -5.87
C PRO A 12 7.91 -10.17 -4.38
N ASP A 13 8.57 -11.27 -4.01
CA ASP A 13 9.03 -11.55 -2.64
C ASP A 13 10.25 -10.66 -2.25
N SER A 14 10.12 -9.35 -2.49
CA SER A 14 11.14 -8.32 -2.27
C SER A 14 10.50 -6.92 -2.30
N PRO A 15 11.17 -5.91 -1.70
CA PRO A 15 10.75 -4.52 -1.83
C PRO A 15 10.67 -4.09 -3.30
N VAL A 16 9.61 -3.36 -3.65
CA VAL A 16 9.33 -2.95 -5.03
C VAL A 16 9.91 -1.58 -5.32
N THR A 17 10.32 -1.33 -6.55
CA THR A 17 10.66 0.03 -6.97
C THR A 17 9.38 0.79 -7.35
N THR A 18 9.44 2.12 -7.38
CA THR A 18 8.36 2.94 -7.94
C THR A 18 7.98 2.51 -9.36
N ALA A 19 8.96 2.10 -10.16
CA ALA A 19 8.72 1.58 -11.51
C ALA A 19 7.93 0.27 -11.49
N ALA A 20 8.24 -0.66 -10.58
CA ALA A 20 7.52 -1.92 -10.45
C ALA A 20 6.07 -1.70 -9.97
N LEU A 21 5.83 -0.70 -9.12
CA LEU A 21 4.47 -0.29 -8.74
C LEU A 21 3.69 0.24 -9.94
N SER A 22 4.29 1.09 -10.77
CA SER A 22 3.62 1.55 -12.01
C SER A 22 3.41 0.43 -13.03
N GLU A 23 4.21 -0.63 -13.02
CA GLU A 23 3.92 -1.84 -13.80
C GLU A 23 2.69 -2.58 -13.27
N LEU A 24 2.47 -2.61 -11.95
CA LEU A 24 1.25 -3.17 -11.36
C LEU A 24 -0.01 -2.37 -11.76
N GLU A 25 0.09 -1.05 -11.91
CA GLU A 25 -1.01 -0.21 -12.44
C GLU A 25 -1.39 -0.54 -13.89
N ASN A 26 -0.56 -1.28 -14.63
CA ASN A 26 -0.93 -1.76 -15.97
C ASN A 26 -1.84 -2.99 -15.93
N HIS A 27 -2.08 -3.59 -14.75
CA HIS A 27 -3.02 -4.69 -14.61
C HIS A 27 -4.46 -4.16 -14.65
N ASP A 28 -5.34 -4.78 -15.45
CA ASP A 28 -6.74 -4.34 -15.62
C ASP A 28 -7.56 -4.26 -14.30
N ASP A 29 -7.07 -4.88 -13.24
CA ASP A 29 -7.75 -4.96 -11.93
C ASP A 29 -7.21 -3.98 -10.90
N ILE A 30 -6.09 -3.31 -11.18
CA ILE A 30 -5.45 -2.32 -10.32
C ILE A 30 -5.72 -0.94 -10.90
N LEU A 31 -6.45 -0.11 -10.14
CA LEU A 31 -6.74 1.26 -10.52
C LEU A 31 -5.59 2.20 -10.20
N THR A 32 -4.98 2.02 -9.02
CA THR A 32 -3.92 2.89 -8.51
C THR A 32 -2.93 2.08 -7.68
N ALA A 33 -1.63 2.31 -7.85
CA ALA A 33 -0.59 1.73 -6.99
C ALA A 33 0.46 2.77 -6.63
N ILE A 34 0.43 3.26 -5.39
CA ILE A 34 1.29 4.36 -4.96
C ILE A 34 2.20 3.91 -3.81
N PRO A 35 3.53 4.12 -3.92
CA PRO A 35 4.44 3.90 -2.80
C PRO A 35 4.19 4.94 -1.70
N LEU A 36 4.10 4.47 -0.46
CA LEU A 36 3.93 5.32 0.72
C LEU A 36 5.29 5.76 1.28
N ILE A 37 6.21 4.81 1.39
CA ILE A 37 7.53 5.02 1.96
C ILE A 37 8.57 4.43 1.02
N SER A 38 9.32 5.33 0.38
CA SER A 38 10.44 5.00 -0.49
C SER A 38 11.75 5.24 0.27
N GLU A 39 12.59 4.22 0.35
CA GLU A 39 13.94 4.30 0.88
C GLU A 39 14.96 4.21 -0.27
N ALA A 40 15.89 5.18 -0.31
CA ALA A 40 16.96 5.18 -1.29
C ALA A 40 18.01 4.13 -0.93
N ARG A 41 18.05 3.02 -1.67
CA ARG A 41 19.03 1.95 -1.51
C ARG A 41 20.02 1.96 -2.67
N GLY A 42 21.09 2.72 -2.50
CA GLY A 42 22.13 2.90 -3.52
C GLY A 42 21.61 3.75 -4.70
N ALA A 43 21.52 3.16 -5.88
CA ALA A 43 21.04 3.84 -7.10
C ALA A 43 19.54 3.62 -7.39
N LYS A 44 18.81 2.94 -6.48
CA LYS A 44 17.39 2.61 -6.65
C LYS A 44 16.59 3.06 -5.44
N GLU A 45 15.39 3.56 -5.69
CA GLU A 45 14.40 3.85 -4.65
C GLU A 45 13.50 2.62 -4.50
N LEU A 46 13.53 2.02 -3.31
CA LEU A 46 12.75 0.84 -2.98
C LEU A 46 11.68 1.21 -1.97
N SER A 47 10.48 0.70 -2.17
CA SER A 47 9.34 0.90 -1.30
C SER A 47 9.00 -0.40 -0.60
N LYS A 48 8.83 -0.31 0.72
CA LYS A 48 8.34 -1.40 1.56
C LYS A 48 6.88 -1.21 1.97
N HIS A 49 6.30 -0.06 1.67
CA HIS A 49 4.90 0.25 1.93
C HIS A 49 4.29 0.83 0.66
N ALA A 50 3.11 0.34 0.29
CA ALA A 50 2.36 0.85 -0.84
C ALA A 50 0.86 0.78 -0.57
N VAL A 51 0.10 1.68 -1.18
CA VAL A 51 -1.37 1.59 -1.27
C VAL A 51 -1.73 1.08 -2.65
N ILE A 52 -2.55 0.04 -2.69
CA ILE A 52 -3.10 -0.52 -3.91
C ILE A 52 -4.61 -0.39 -3.88
N GLN A 53 -5.13 0.24 -4.92
CA GLN A 53 -6.56 0.41 -5.12
C GLN A 53 -7.03 -0.43 -6.29
N THR A 54 -8.15 -1.10 -6.09
CA THR A 54 -8.92 -1.81 -7.10
C THR A 54 -10.33 -1.20 -7.16
N ASP A 55 -11.16 -1.66 -8.10
CA ASP A 55 -12.55 -1.22 -8.25
C ASP A 55 -13.43 -1.43 -7.00
N SER A 56 -13.06 -2.37 -6.12
CA SER A 56 -13.92 -2.76 -4.99
C SER A 56 -13.25 -2.62 -3.62
N VAL A 57 -11.94 -2.44 -3.56
CA VAL A 57 -11.17 -2.40 -2.31
C VAL A 57 -9.90 -1.57 -2.48
N ALA A 58 -9.50 -0.84 -1.45
CA ALA A 58 -8.15 -0.32 -1.30
C ALA A 58 -7.44 -1.02 -0.14
N ILE A 59 -6.20 -1.43 -0.36
CA ILE A 59 -5.38 -2.12 0.62
C ILE A 59 -4.05 -1.38 0.80
N VAL A 60 -3.59 -1.35 2.05
CA VAL A 60 -2.24 -0.94 2.42
C VAL A 60 -1.43 -2.21 2.57
N VAL A 61 -0.35 -2.32 1.80
CA VAL A 61 0.54 -3.48 1.83
C VAL A 61 1.90 -3.09 2.40
N VAL A 62 2.44 -3.96 3.24
CA VAL A 62 3.76 -3.82 3.87
C VAL A 62 4.62 -5.03 3.55
N TYR A 63 5.88 -4.78 3.22
CA TYR A 63 6.88 -5.81 3.02
C TYR A 63 7.66 -6.07 4.31
N ASN A 64 7.54 -7.29 4.84
CA ASN A 64 8.26 -7.79 6.00
C ASN A 64 9.36 -8.79 5.59
N ASP A 65 10.59 -8.53 6.05
CA ASP A 65 11.74 -9.41 5.78
C ASP A 65 11.52 -10.79 6.45
N GLY A 66 11.14 -11.78 5.64
CA GLY A 66 10.88 -13.17 6.08
C GLY A 66 9.42 -13.62 6.00
N GLU A 67 8.47 -12.68 5.90
CA GLU A 67 7.03 -12.97 5.71
C GLU A 67 6.51 -12.55 4.32
N GLY A 68 7.26 -11.70 3.61
CA GLY A 68 6.88 -11.20 2.29
C GLY A 68 5.95 -10.00 2.39
N TRP A 69 5.13 -9.79 1.36
CA TRP A 69 4.11 -8.75 1.35
C TRP A 69 2.86 -9.21 2.11
N THR A 70 2.42 -8.38 3.05
CA THR A 70 1.22 -8.63 3.85
C THR A 70 0.28 -7.43 3.77
N VAL A 71 -1.04 -7.67 3.86
CA VAL A 71 -2.02 -6.58 4.01
C VAL A 71 -1.94 -6.07 5.44
N ASP A 72 -1.57 -4.80 5.58
CA ASP A 72 -1.56 -4.08 6.85
C ASP A 72 -2.97 -3.55 7.17
N HIS A 73 -3.59 -2.89 6.19
CA HIS A 73 -4.92 -2.34 6.31
C HIS A 73 -5.76 -2.59 5.07
N ARG A 74 -7.07 -2.82 5.26
CA ARG A 74 -8.03 -3.00 4.17
C ARG A 74 -9.21 -2.07 4.34
N VAL A 75 -9.52 -1.35 3.26
CA VAL A 75 -10.70 -0.49 3.14
C VAL A 75 -11.62 -1.04 2.07
N ASP A 76 -12.85 -1.38 2.46
CA ASP A 76 -13.86 -1.83 1.52
C ASP A 76 -14.45 -0.64 0.75
N GLY A 77 -14.40 -0.72 -0.58
CA GLY A 77 -14.91 0.29 -1.50
C GLY A 77 -16.20 -0.09 -2.20
N THR A 78 -16.82 -1.21 -1.83
CA THR A 78 -18.08 -1.64 -2.44
C THR A 78 -19.15 -0.57 -2.21
N ASP A 79 -19.77 -0.07 -3.29
CA ASP A 79 -20.81 0.98 -3.23
C ASP A 79 -20.30 2.35 -2.71
N ARG A 80 -18.98 2.57 -2.69
CA ARG A 80 -18.35 3.84 -2.28
C ARG A 80 -17.59 4.48 -3.43
N ASP A 81 -17.36 5.79 -3.33
CA ASP A 81 -16.51 6.52 -4.26
C ASP A 81 -15.05 6.08 -4.11
N ASN A 82 -14.39 5.81 -5.25
CA ASN A 82 -13.00 5.37 -5.30
C ASN A 82 -12.04 6.36 -4.62
N ASP A 83 -12.23 7.65 -4.82
CA ASP A 83 -11.41 8.67 -4.17
C ASP A 83 -11.53 8.61 -2.64
N GLU A 84 -12.74 8.45 -2.10
CA GLU A 84 -12.96 8.36 -0.65
C GLU A 84 -12.27 7.13 -0.04
N VAL A 85 -12.37 5.99 -0.73
CA VAL A 85 -11.75 4.72 -0.32
C VAL A 85 -10.22 4.82 -0.34
N PHE A 86 -9.68 5.49 -1.35
CA PHE A 86 -8.24 5.72 -1.47
C PHE A 86 -7.73 6.68 -0.39
N GLU A 87 -8.43 7.78 -0.15
CA GLU A 87 -8.10 8.74 0.91
C GLU A 87 -8.13 8.06 2.30
N GLU A 88 -9.12 7.21 2.57
CA GLU A 88 -9.22 6.44 3.81
C GLU A 88 -8.05 5.46 3.97
N ALA A 89 -7.66 4.75 2.90
CA ALA A 89 -6.49 3.87 2.93
C ALA A 89 -5.18 4.64 3.14
N MET A 90 -5.03 5.82 2.54
CA MET A 90 -3.88 6.72 2.73
C MET A 90 -3.79 7.26 4.17
N VAL A 91 -4.93 7.54 4.79
CA VAL A 91 -4.99 7.94 6.21
C VAL A 91 -4.61 6.77 7.11
N ALA A 92 -5.15 5.57 6.84
CA ALA A 92 -4.82 4.37 7.60
C ALA A 92 -3.31 4.05 7.55
N ALA A 93 -2.72 4.15 6.36
CA ALA A 93 -1.28 3.94 6.16
C ALA A 93 -0.38 4.94 6.90
N GLN A 94 -0.86 6.17 7.13
CA GLN A 94 -0.14 7.18 7.92
C GLN A 94 -0.41 7.04 9.43
N GLY A 95 -1.53 6.42 9.81
CA GLY A 95 -2.03 6.33 11.18
C GLY A 95 -1.14 5.54 12.14
N GLU A 96 -0.41 4.53 11.67
CA GLU A 96 0.54 3.78 12.51
C GLU A 96 1.88 4.49 12.70
N THR A 97 2.20 5.51 11.89
CA THR A 97 3.20 6.51 12.24
C THR A 97 2.63 7.57 13.18
N SER A 98 1.97 7.17 14.27
CA SER A 98 1.89 8.00 15.48
C SER A 98 3.28 8.11 16.11
N LEU A 99 4.21 8.76 15.42
CA LEU A 99 5.33 9.47 16.02
C LEU A 99 4.83 10.87 16.42
N VAL A 100 3.73 10.89 17.17
CA VAL A 100 3.42 11.96 18.11
C VAL A 100 3.74 11.37 19.47
N ASP A 101 4.99 11.55 19.88
CA ASP A 101 5.34 11.63 21.30
C ASP A 101 4.33 12.62 21.90
N ALA A 102 3.27 12.11 22.52
CA ALA A 102 2.35 12.93 23.27
C ALA A 102 3.23 13.63 24.30
N PRO A 103 3.34 14.98 24.31
CA PRO A 103 4.12 15.62 25.35
C PRO A 103 3.49 15.22 26.67
N ASP A 104 4.27 14.54 27.51
CA ASP A 104 3.93 14.24 28.90
C ASP A 104 3.65 15.59 29.57
N GLU A 105 2.37 15.97 29.64
CA GLU A 105 1.91 17.15 30.37
C GLU A 105 2.15 16.87 31.86
N LYS A 106 3.25 17.45 32.39
CA LYS A 106 3.48 17.63 33.82
C LYS A 106 3.05 19.00 34.31
#